data_AF-A0A3E0PGB0-F1
#
_entry.id   AF-A0A3E0PGB0-F1
#
_cell.length_a   1.000
_cell.length_b   1.000
_cell.length_c   1.000
_cell.angle_alpha   90.00
_cell.angle_beta   90.00
_cell.angle_gamma   90.00
#
_symmetry.space_group_name_H-M   'P 1'
#
loop_
_entity.id
_entity.type
_entity.pdbx_description
1 polymer ?
#
loop_
_entity_poly.entity_id
_entity_poly.type
_entity_poly.pdbx_seq_one_letter_code
_entity_poly.pdbx_strand_id
1 'polypeptide(L)'
;MTNEEKPPHANLVGRVACKCCGYITMDPAEYDDQCAVCDWTQDDIQEREPYEVHCPNGVTLREAQQNFLRCGSYVPYYVSVRRPLAERVAQYARDPDWKPLPPLDSMSP
;
A
#
# COMPACT_ATOMS: atom_id res chain seq x y z
N MET A 1 -5.81 21.81 -9.08
CA MET A 1 -6.23 20.50 -8.56
C MET A 1 -5.45 20.33 -7.28
N THR A 2 -6.10 20.57 -6.14
CA THR A 2 -5.44 20.60 -4.84
C THR A 2 -4.89 19.21 -4.54
N ASN A 3 -3.57 19.09 -4.41
CA ASN A 3 -2.95 17.97 -3.72
C ASN A 3 -3.31 18.12 -2.23
N GLU A 4 -4.56 17.85 -1.88
CA GLU A 4 -4.93 17.68 -0.48
C GLU A 4 -4.33 16.35 -0.06
N GLU A 5 -3.05 16.39 0.34
CA GLU A 5 -2.43 15.33 1.09
C GLU A 5 -3.33 15.08 2.31
N LYS A 6 -3.90 13.87 2.40
CA LYS A 6 -4.69 13.44 3.56
C LYS A 6 -3.91 13.81 4.82
N PRO A 7 -4.48 14.63 5.73
CA PRO A 7 -3.71 15.17 6.83
C PRO A 7 -3.11 14.01 7.63
N PRO A 8 -1.82 14.10 7.97
CA PRO A 8 -1.28 13.23 8.99
C PRO A 8 -2.16 13.44 10.23
N HIS A 9 -2.55 12.37 10.93
CA HIS A 9 -3.42 12.40 12.12
C HIS A 9 -4.95 12.31 11.93
N ALA A 10 -5.47 11.95 10.74
CA ALA A 10 -6.84 11.44 10.69
C ALA A 10 -6.95 10.21 11.63
N ASN A 11 -7.92 10.23 12.54
CA ASN A 11 -8.11 9.23 13.60
C ASN A 11 -7.78 7.80 13.11
N LEU A 12 -6.74 7.19 13.68
CA LEU A 12 -6.26 5.85 13.28
C LEU A 12 -7.10 4.73 13.91
N VAL A 13 -8.06 5.06 14.78
CA VAL A 13 -8.95 4.07 15.41
C VAL A 13 -9.72 3.33 14.33
N GLY A 14 -9.59 2.00 14.31
CA GLY A 14 -10.25 1.13 13.34
C GLY A 14 -9.54 1.00 11.99
N ARG A 15 -8.40 1.67 11.78
CA ARG A 15 -7.60 1.47 10.55
C ARG A 15 -6.90 0.12 10.55
N VAL A 16 -6.70 -0.42 9.34
CA VAL A 16 -6.05 -1.71 9.11
C VAL A 16 -4.75 -1.58 8.33
N ALA A 17 -3.94 -2.63 8.36
CA ALA A 17 -2.67 -2.69 7.64
C ALA A 17 -2.91 -2.69 6.13
N CYS A 18 -2.21 -1.79 5.43
CA CYS A 18 -2.17 -1.79 3.98
C CYS A 18 -1.57 -3.11 3.47
N LYS A 19 -2.30 -3.81 2.60
CA LYS A 19 -1.83 -5.08 2.02
C LYS A 19 -0.51 -4.93 1.27
N CYS A 20 -0.23 -3.76 0.69
CA CYS A 20 1.01 -3.47 -0.03
C CYS A 20 2.23 -3.23 0.89
N CYS A 21 2.11 -2.46 1.96
CA CYS A 21 3.30 -2.03 2.74
C CYS A 21 3.31 -2.47 4.20
N GLY A 22 2.16 -2.92 4.72
CA GLY A 22 1.98 -3.33 6.11
C GLY A 22 1.80 -2.18 7.10
N TYR A 23 1.86 -0.92 6.68
CA TYR A 23 1.58 0.20 7.58
C TYR A 23 0.08 0.34 7.81
N ILE A 24 -0.31 0.64 9.06
CA ILE A 24 -1.70 0.78 9.48
C ILE A 24 -2.21 2.15 9.03
N THR A 25 -2.78 2.19 7.83
CA THR A 25 -3.21 3.42 7.16
C THR A 25 -4.59 3.32 6.52
N MET A 26 -5.12 2.12 6.32
CA MET A 26 -6.31 1.91 5.48
C MET A 26 -7.58 2.02 6.29
N ASP A 27 -8.57 2.71 5.74
CA ASP A 27 -9.93 2.75 6.25
C ASP A 27 -10.74 1.58 5.65
N PRO A 28 -11.13 0.57 6.44
CA PRO A 28 -11.88 -0.57 5.91
C PRO A 28 -13.30 -0.18 5.46
N ALA A 29 -13.80 1.00 5.82
CA ALA A 29 -15.12 1.48 5.39
C ALA A 29 -15.10 2.16 4.01
N GLU A 30 -13.92 2.55 3.51
CA GLU A 30 -13.75 3.25 2.24
C GLU A 30 -13.18 2.28 1.20
N TYR A 31 -13.92 2.05 0.11
CA TYR A 31 -13.57 1.04 -0.89
C TYR A 31 -12.34 1.43 -1.73
N ASP A 32 -12.08 2.73 -1.87
CA ASP A 32 -10.99 3.31 -2.66
C ASP A 32 -9.98 4.10 -1.79
N ASP A 33 -9.86 3.77 -0.49
CA ASP A 33 -8.87 4.45 0.36
C ASP A 33 -7.46 4.25 -0.17
N GLN A 34 -6.70 5.33 -0.23
CA GLN A 34 -5.32 5.31 -0.69
C GLN A 34 -4.36 5.32 0.50
N CYS A 35 -3.40 4.40 0.48
CA CYS A 35 -2.38 4.30 1.51
C CYS A 35 -1.50 5.56 1.55
N ALA A 36 -1.47 6.24 2.70
CA ALA A 36 -0.64 7.42 2.94
C ALA A 36 0.88 7.14 2.89
N VAL A 37 1.31 5.88 2.96
CA VAL A 37 2.72 5.47 2.96
C VAL A 37 3.20 5.06 1.57
N CYS A 38 2.46 4.18 0.88
CA CYS A 38 2.93 3.54 -0.35
C CYS A 38 2.11 3.87 -1.59
N ASP A 39 0.99 4.59 -1.45
CA ASP A 39 0.07 4.98 -2.54
C ASP A 39 -0.77 3.86 -3.17
N TRP A 40 -0.73 2.65 -2.61
CA TRP A 40 -1.67 1.59 -2.97
C TRP A 40 -3.11 2.02 -2.67
N THR A 41 -3.98 1.94 -3.67
CA THR A 41 -5.43 2.13 -3.51
C THR A 41 -6.07 0.78 -3.20
N GLN A 42 -6.91 0.74 -2.16
CA GLN A 42 -7.67 -0.45 -1.79
C GLN A 42 -8.49 -0.93 -2.99
N ASP A 43 -8.45 -2.24 -3.24
CA ASP A 43 -9.21 -2.88 -4.32
C ASP A 43 -9.45 -4.34 -3.95
N ASP A 44 -10.72 -4.73 -3.84
CA ASP A 44 -11.11 -6.05 -3.35
C ASP A 44 -10.79 -7.18 -4.34
N ILE A 45 -10.68 -6.88 -5.63
CA ILE A 45 -10.27 -7.84 -6.65
C ILE A 45 -8.75 -8.06 -6.53
N GLN A 46 -7.95 -7.01 -6.53
CA GLN A 46 -6.49 -7.12 -6.42
C GLN A 46 -6.03 -7.67 -5.08
N GLU A 47 -6.81 -7.51 -4.01
CA GLU A 47 -6.51 -8.13 -2.72
C GLU A 47 -6.86 -9.62 -2.66
N ARG A 48 -7.83 -10.08 -3.48
CA ARG A 48 -8.18 -11.51 -3.62
C ARG A 48 -7.33 -12.22 -4.68
N GLU A 49 -6.98 -11.51 -5.75
CA GLU A 49 -6.19 -11.99 -6.89
C GLU A 49 -4.85 -11.23 -6.94
N PRO A 50 -3.94 -11.44 -5.96
CA PRO A 50 -2.82 -10.55 -5.74
C PRO A 50 -1.69 -10.66 -6.77
N TYR A 51 -1.85 -11.55 -7.75
CA TYR A 51 -0.94 -11.79 -8.85
C TYR A 51 -1.52 -11.37 -10.20
N GLU A 52 -2.73 -10.82 -10.22
CA GLU A 52 -3.39 -10.31 -11.42
C GLU A 52 -3.38 -8.77 -11.45
N VAL A 53 -3.22 -8.22 -12.65
CA VAL A 53 -3.21 -6.77 -12.85
C VAL A 53 -4.64 -6.28 -13.02
N HIS A 54 -5.05 -5.33 -12.19
CA HIS A 54 -6.33 -4.63 -12.35
C HIS A 54 -6.18 -3.12 -12.15
N CYS A 55 -7.22 -2.39 -12.53
CA CYS A 55 -7.41 -1.01 -12.12
C CYS A 55 -7.83 -0.98 -10.64
N PRO A 56 -7.53 0.10 -9.90
CA PRO A 56 -6.87 1.33 -10.35
C PRO A 56 -5.33 1.27 -10.34
N ASN A 57 -4.72 0.26 -9.73
CA ASN A 57 -3.29 0.29 -9.42
C ASN A 57 -2.38 0.01 -10.64
N GLY A 58 -2.86 -0.72 -11.65
CA GLY A 58 -2.11 -0.97 -12.89
C GLY A 58 -0.87 -1.87 -12.74
N VAL A 59 -0.67 -2.44 -11.55
CA VAL A 59 0.32 -3.47 -11.20
C VAL A 59 -0.36 -4.48 -10.28
N THR A 60 0.19 -5.69 -10.17
CA THR A 60 -0.29 -6.69 -9.20
C THR A 60 -0.02 -6.23 -7.77
N LEU A 61 -0.78 -6.71 -6.78
CA LEU A 61 -0.49 -6.44 -5.36
C LEU A 61 0.91 -6.96 -4.98
N ARG A 62 1.32 -8.11 -5.51
CA ARG A 62 2.65 -8.65 -5.27
C ARG A 62 3.75 -7.74 -5.82
N GLU A 63 3.63 -7.26 -7.06
CA GLU A 63 4.61 -6.30 -7.62
C GLU A 63 4.65 -5.01 -6.82
N ALA A 64 3.49 -4.52 -6.37
CA ALA A 64 3.39 -3.36 -5.50
C ALA A 64 4.15 -3.54 -4.18
N GLN A 65 4.00 -4.69 -3.51
CA GLN A 65 4.77 -5.01 -2.31
C GLN A 65 6.28 -4.99 -2.58
N GLN A 66 6.73 -5.54 -3.71
CA GLN A 66 8.14 -5.54 -4.08
C GLN A 66 8.67 -4.15 -4.42
N ASN A 67 7.90 -3.37 -5.15
CA ASN A 67 8.25 -1.98 -5.45
C ASN A 67 8.38 -1.18 -4.15
N PHE A 68 7.45 -1.37 -3.20
CA PHE A 68 7.54 -0.71 -1.90
C PHE A 68 8.83 -1.10 -1.16
N LEU A 69 9.15 -2.39 -1.09
CA LEU A 69 10.39 -2.85 -0.46
C LEU A 69 11.65 -2.31 -1.15
N ARG A 70 11.61 -2.13 -2.47
CA ARG A 70 12.75 -1.64 -3.26
C ARG A 70 12.94 -0.13 -3.19
N CYS A 71 11.85 0.65 -3.21
CA CYS A 71 11.91 2.09 -3.43
C CYS A 71 10.93 2.93 -2.60
N GLY A 72 10.12 2.30 -1.75
CA GLY A 72 9.22 2.98 -0.83
C GLY A 72 7.87 3.40 -1.43
N SER A 73 7.52 3.00 -2.65
CA SER A 73 6.20 3.22 -3.25
C SER A 73 5.73 1.99 -4.02
N TYR A 74 4.42 1.81 -4.17
CA TYR A 74 3.81 0.69 -4.88
C TYR A 74 4.18 0.66 -6.38
N VAL A 75 4.51 1.82 -6.96
CA VAL A 75 5.15 1.90 -8.27
C VAL A 75 6.35 2.85 -8.23
N PRO A 76 7.48 2.52 -8.90
CA PRO A 76 8.72 3.30 -8.79
C PRO A 76 8.61 4.75 -9.27
N TYR A 77 7.67 5.04 -10.18
CA TYR A 77 7.49 6.37 -10.74
C TYR A 77 7.12 7.42 -9.68
N TYR A 78 6.41 7.04 -8.61
CA TYR A 78 5.95 8.00 -7.60
C TYR A 78 7.01 8.39 -6.56
N VAL A 79 8.18 7.76 -6.55
CA VAL A 79 9.19 7.97 -5.49
C VAL A 79 9.68 9.41 -5.46
N SER A 80 9.86 10.05 -6.62
CA SER A 80 10.41 11.42 -6.70
C SER A 80 9.38 12.52 -6.47
N VAL A 81 8.09 12.21 -6.43
CA VAL A 81 7.01 13.20 -6.34
C VAL A 81 6.33 13.24 -4.97
N ARG A 82 6.77 12.38 -4.03
CA ARG A 82 6.22 12.26 -2.68
C ARG A 82 7.24 12.76 -1.65
N ARG A 83 6.76 13.16 -0.47
CA ARG A 83 7.62 13.44 0.71
C ARG A 83 8.52 12.25 1.02
N PRO A 84 9.73 12.41 1.57
CA PRO A 84 10.64 11.31 1.86
C PRO A 84 9.97 10.15 2.62
N LEU A 85 10.32 8.90 2.28
CA LEU A 85 9.73 7.71 2.92
C LEU A 85 9.83 7.76 4.44
N ALA A 86 10.98 8.19 4.96
CA ALA A 86 11.24 8.32 6.40
C ALA A 86 10.18 9.19 7.10
N GLU A 87 9.76 10.29 6.48
CA GLU A 87 8.73 11.17 7.03
C GLU A 87 7.34 10.54 6.99
N ARG A 88 7.04 9.79 5.93
CA ARG A 88 5.75 9.09 5.80
C ARG A 88 5.63 7.98 6.83
N VAL A 89 6.67 7.15 7.00
CA VAL A 89 6.61 6.00 7.93
C VAL A 89 6.70 6.40 9.40
N ALA A 90 7.27 7.55 9.74
CA ALA A 90 7.38 8.02 11.12
C ALA A 90 6.02 8.25 11.81
N GLN A 91 4.94 8.31 11.03
CA GLN A 91 3.60 8.65 11.49
C GLN A 91 2.70 7.43 11.73
N TYR A 92 3.12 6.24 11.28
CA TYR A 92 2.27 5.06 11.26
C TYR A 92 3.00 3.85 11.86
N ALA A 93 2.27 3.09 12.68
CA ALA A 93 2.71 1.77 13.07
C ALA A 93 2.68 0.82 11.87
N ARG A 94 3.61 -0.13 11.83
CA ARG A 94 3.59 -1.25 10.88
C ARG A 94 3.09 -2.48 11.60
N ASP A 95 2.21 -3.23 10.93
CA ASP A 95 1.77 -4.54 11.39
C ASP A 95 2.99 -5.47 11.51
N PRO A 96 3.29 -5.99 12.72
CA PRO A 96 4.43 -6.87 12.94
C PRO A 96 4.30 -8.23 12.24
N ASP A 97 3.07 -8.64 11.90
CA ASP A 97 2.78 -9.92 11.27
C ASP A 97 2.71 -9.82 9.73
N TRP A 98 2.76 -8.59 9.18
CA TRP A 98 2.78 -8.39 7.73
C TRP A 98 4.04 -8.99 7.10
N LYS A 99 3.82 -9.75 6.02
CA LYS A 99 4.88 -10.33 5.21
C LYS A 99 4.57 -10.13 3.73
N PRO A 100 5.58 -9.90 2.87
CA PRO A 100 5.36 -9.84 1.44
C PRO A 100 4.89 -11.20 0.92
N LEU A 101 4.07 -11.16 -0.12
CA LEU A 101 3.59 -12.35 -0.81
C LEU A 101 4.77 -13.08 -1.44
N PRO A 102 4.71 -14.42 -1.43
CA PRO A 102 5.77 -15.22 -2.02
C PRO A 102 5.75 -15.09 -3.56
N PRO A 103 6.84 -15.46 -4.24
CA PRO A 103 6.83 -15.63 -5.70
C PRO A 103 5.76 -16.62 -6.19
N LEU A 104 5.19 -16.39 -7.38
CA LEU A 104 4.18 -17.28 -7.97
C LEU A 104 4.62 -18.75 -8.06
N ASP A 105 5.88 -18.98 -8.42
CA ASP A 105 6.51 -20.30 -8.56
C ASP A 105 6.74 -21.03 -7.23
N SER A 106 6.63 -20.33 -6.10
CA SER A 106 6.72 -20.94 -4.77
C SER A 106 5.38 -21.35 -4.17
N MET A 107 4.27 -21.08 -4.87
CA MET A 107 2.97 -21.65 -4.54
C MET A 107 2.90 -23.05 -5.16
N SER A 108 3.38 -24.05 -4.41
CA SER A 108 3.24 -25.45 -4.80
C SER A 108 1.75 -25.81 -4.92
N PRO A 109 1.34 -26.63 -5.91
CA PRO A 109 -0.02 -27.16 -5.99
C PRO A 109 -0.37 -28.06 -4.80
#